data_AF-A0A3L7VZ76-F1
#
_entry.id   AF-A0A3L7VZ76-F1
#
_cell.length_a   1.000
_cell.length_b   1.000
_cell.length_c   1.000
_cell.angle_alpha   90.00
_cell.angle_beta   90.00
_cell.angle_gamma   90.00
#
_symmetry.space_group_name_H-M   'P 1'
#
loop_
_entity.id
_entity.type
_entity.pdbx_description
1 polymer ?
#
loop_
_entity_poly.entity_id
_entity_poly.type
_entity_poly.pdbx_seq_one_letter_code
_entity_poly.pdbx_strand_id
1 'polypeptide(L)'
;MAPRMLAIYGKGGMGKSFFTSNLTSRLTFDGNRVLQLGCDPKHDSCNTVFGGYSLPTLGEQWRIFKEQGREDQLSVGDVIFRSELKPGSVLYGCELGGPEVGRGCGGQGISSGFKTLEGLGLSKWNLDYVVMDFLGDVVCGGFATPLARSLAEQVIIVVGHDRQSLYAANNIAKAAAYFREMGGTTSVLGLIVNRDDGSDTADKYADAVGLPILARIPLSRRVRELADACRLALEDEQFNTIFGDLAKRIAGNEIPPCHDYKALEYHEFLQVFGAEEPEGRPNSASSDELFSGTAAAKKGIPMLSLTPSVIPQVATTDPVQLKVKQVMESIGLYVTDLSRTDRDGVTVTSGAVEIRIGNIDDIDSKAAFLSALRRSGQTFSYVDLREMDAPSYR
;
A
#
# COMPACT_ATOMS: atom_id res chain seq x y z
N MET A 1 14.36 28.28 7.30
CA MET A 1 12.92 27.94 7.29
C MET A 1 12.78 26.65 8.11
N ALA A 2 11.66 26.41 8.79
CA ALA A 2 11.46 25.11 9.44
C ALA A 2 11.27 24.03 8.36
N PRO A 3 11.77 22.80 8.56
CA PRO A 3 11.57 21.72 7.59
C PRO A 3 10.10 21.35 7.49
N ARG A 4 9.65 21.05 6.27
CA ARG A 4 8.31 20.54 6.04
C ARG A 4 8.22 19.09 6.48
N MET A 5 7.29 18.81 7.38
CA MET A 5 7.13 17.51 8.01
C MET A 5 6.05 16.69 7.31
N LEU A 6 6.45 15.61 6.62
CA LEU A 6 5.55 14.69 5.92
C LEU A 6 5.45 13.36 6.67
N ALA A 7 4.24 12.89 6.93
CA ALA A 7 3.99 11.56 7.48
C ALA A 7 3.40 10.63 6.41
N ILE A 8 4.01 9.46 6.25
CA ILE A 8 3.56 8.41 5.33
C ILE A 8 2.90 7.32 6.15
N TYR A 9 1.62 7.08 5.90
CA TYR A 9 0.82 6.04 6.55
C TYR A 9 0.30 5.03 5.53
N GLY A 10 -0.28 3.93 6.02
CA GLY A 10 -0.85 2.86 5.21
C GLY A 10 -0.73 1.51 5.90
N LYS A 11 -1.48 0.52 5.40
CA LYS A 11 -1.44 -0.86 5.92
C LYS A 11 -0.03 -1.48 5.82
N GLY A 12 0.29 -2.38 6.74
CA GLY A 12 1.48 -3.21 6.71
C GLY A 12 1.63 -3.94 5.37
N GLY A 13 2.83 -3.91 4.79
CA GLY A 13 3.10 -4.56 3.52
C GLY A 13 2.58 -3.85 2.26
N MET A 14 1.95 -2.67 2.36
CA MET A 14 1.53 -1.85 1.20
C MET A 14 2.68 -1.11 0.51
N GLY A 15 3.90 -1.19 1.03
CA GLY A 15 5.08 -0.57 0.43
C GLY A 15 5.29 0.89 0.83
N LYS A 16 4.96 1.26 2.07
CA LYS A 16 5.28 2.60 2.61
C LYS A 16 6.77 2.92 2.54
N SER A 17 7.63 2.05 3.06
CA SER A 17 9.09 2.24 3.03
C SER A 17 9.63 2.34 1.60
N PHE A 18 9.11 1.52 0.68
CA PHE A 18 9.41 1.63 -0.75
C PHE A 18 9.03 3.02 -1.30
N PHE A 19 7.82 3.50 -1.02
CA PHE A 19 7.38 4.82 -1.43
C PHE A 19 8.24 5.93 -0.81
N THR A 20 8.47 5.87 0.50
CA THR A 20 9.26 6.85 1.26
C THR A 20 10.68 6.94 0.71
N SER A 21 11.40 5.83 0.55
CA SER A 21 12.78 5.82 0.04
C SER A 21 12.88 6.41 -1.37
N ASN A 22 11.92 6.14 -2.25
CA ASN A 22 11.96 6.70 -3.60
C ASN A 22 11.59 8.19 -3.61
N LEU A 23 10.61 8.61 -2.80
CA LEU A 23 10.25 10.02 -2.66
C LEU A 23 11.39 10.85 -2.06
N THR A 24 11.98 10.40 -0.95
CA THR A 24 13.08 11.10 -0.26
C THR A 24 14.32 11.18 -1.15
N SER A 25 14.64 10.10 -1.87
CA SER A 25 15.73 10.09 -2.84
C SER A 25 15.48 11.08 -3.97
N ARG A 26 14.26 11.15 -4.51
CA ARG A 26 13.91 12.12 -5.55
C ARG A 26 14.02 13.56 -5.07
N LEU A 27 13.46 13.89 -3.91
CA LEU A 27 13.58 15.21 -3.29
C LEU A 27 15.05 15.59 -3.07
N THR A 28 15.89 14.63 -2.67
CA THR A 28 17.34 14.84 -2.51
C THR A 28 18.03 15.11 -3.83
N PHE A 29 17.70 14.36 -4.90
CA PHE A 29 18.23 14.61 -6.25
C PHE A 29 17.83 15.97 -6.81
N ASP A 30 16.69 16.50 -6.36
CA ASP A 30 16.22 17.85 -6.68
C ASP A 30 16.88 18.96 -5.82
N GLY A 31 17.91 18.62 -5.03
CA GLY A 31 18.75 19.56 -4.30
C GLY A 31 18.28 19.87 -2.87
N ASN A 32 17.24 19.18 -2.39
CA ASN A 32 16.71 19.41 -1.04
C ASN A 32 17.51 18.64 0.02
N ARG A 33 17.61 19.22 1.21
CA ARG A 33 18.17 18.56 2.41
C ARG A 33 17.07 17.77 3.09
N VAL A 34 17.11 16.46 2.94
CA VAL A 34 16.03 15.55 3.37
C VAL A 34 16.50 14.64 4.51
N LEU A 35 15.64 14.43 5.49
CA LEU A 35 15.76 13.37 6.49
C LEU A 35 14.64 12.35 6.31
N GLN A 36 14.99 11.09 6.10
CA GLN A 36 14.05 9.97 6.21
C GLN A 36 14.07 9.43 7.64
N LEU A 37 12.88 9.33 8.26
CA LEU A 37 12.72 8.80 9.61
C LEU A 37 11.85 7.54 9.59
N GLY A 38 12.42 6.40 9.93
CA GLY A 38 11.67 5.16 10.14
C GLY A 38 10.95 5.18 11.50
N CYS A 39 9.62 5.14 11.47
CA CYS A 39 8.75 5.15 12.64
C CYS A 39 7.96 3.83 12.76
N ASP A 40 8.64 2.72 12.49
CA ASP A 40 8.12 1.36 12.57
C ASP A 40 9.08 0.50 13.43
N PRO A 41 8.58 -0.27 14.43
CA PRO A 41 9.40 -1.23 15.17
C PRO A 41 10.17 -2.22 14.28
N LYS A 42 9.71 -2.44 13.04
CA LYS A 42 10.37 -3.26 12.01
C LYS A 42 11.73 -2.69 11.53
N HIS A 43 11.98 -1.39 11.72
CA HIS A 43 13.29 -0.72 11.53
C HIS A 43 14.00 -0.95 10.18
N ASP A 44 13.26 -1.13 9.09
CA ASP A 44 13.79 -1.38 7.74
C ASP A 44 13.45 -0.27 6.72
N SER A 45 13.01 0.90 7.20
CA SER A 45 12.58 2.00 6.32
C SER A 45 13.75 2.53 5.49
N CYS A 46 14.91 2.70 6.11
CA CYS A 46 16.08 3.31 5.52
C CYS A 46 16.96 2.32 4.73
N ASN A 47 16.71 1.01 4.78
CA ASN A 47 17.60 0.01 4.19
C ASN A 47 17.94 0.30 2.72
N THR A 48 16.93 0.65 1.91
CA THR A 48 17.13 0.96 0.48
C THR A 48 18.08 2.14 0.28
N VAL A 49 17.90 3.21 1.05
CA VAL A 49 18.72 4.43 0.89
C VAL A 49 20.10 4.31 1.49
N PHE A 50 20.35 3.29 2.33
CA PHE A 50 21.68 2.92 2.81
C PHE A 50 22.19 1.63 2.15
N GLY A 51 21.76 1.31 0.93
CA GLY A 51 22.34 0.20 0.15
C GLY A 51 22.25 -1.17 0.84
N GLY A 52 21.21 -1.40 1.64
CA GLY A 52 20.96 -2.62 2.38
C GLY A 52 21.53 -2.66 3.79
N TYR A 53 22.24 -1.62 4.25
CA TYR A 53 22.67 -1.55 5.65
C TYR A 53 21.48 -1.29 6.58
N SER A 54 21.32 -2.18 7.57
CA SER A 54 20.42 -1.94 8.70
C SER A 54 21.08 -0.94 9.65
N LEU A 55 20.42 0.19 9.87
CA LEU A 55 20.92 1.24 10.75
C LEU A 55 20.71 0.86 12.22
N PRO A 56 21.63 1.23 13.12
CA PRO A 56 21.35 1.20 14.55
C PRO A 56 20.13 2.07 14.87
N THR A 57 19.20 1.55 15.64
CA THR A 57 18.00 2.32 16.00
C THR A 57 18.31 3.33 17.11
N LEU A 58 17.57 4.43 17.15
CA LEU A 58 17.66 5.42 18.22
C LEU A 58 17.40 4.77 19.58
N GLY A 59 16.41 3.87 19.68
CA GLY A 59 16.13 3.14 20.91
C GLY A 59 17.31 2.32 21.41
N GLU A 60 18.04 1.63 20.53
CA GLU A 60 19.23 0.87 20.87
C GLU A 60 20.38 1.77 21.31
N GLN A 61 20.66 2.84 20.57
CA GLN A 61 21.71 3.80 20.91
C GLN A 61 21.44 4.44 22.27
N TRP A 62 20.19 4.88 22.51
CA TRP A 62 19.80 5.42 23.80
C TRP A 62 19.99 4.42 24.94
N ARG A 63 19.66 3.13 24.73
CA ARG A 63 19.89 2.07 25.72
C ARG A 63 21.38 1.91 26.04
N ILE A 64 22.24 1.89 25.01
CA ILE A 64 23.70 1.76 25.19
C ILE A 64 24.26 2.91 26.03
N PHE A 65 23.88 4.15 25.73
CA PHE A 65 24.34 5.32 26.48
C PHE A 65 23.81 5.31 27.92
N LYS A 66 22.55 4.91 28.12
CA LYS A 66 21.94 4.78 29.45
C LYS A 66 22.62 3.72 30.31
N GLU A 67 22.92 2.54 29.76
CA GLU A 67 23.62 1.46 30.49
C GLU A 67 25.03 1.88 30.94
N GLN A 68 25.63 2.83 30.24
CA GLN A 68 26.93 3.42 30.57
C GLN A 68 26.83 4.65 31.48
N GLY A 69 25.61 5.09 31.84
CA GLY A 69 25.37 6.30 32.63
C GLY A 69 25.78 7.59 31.92
N ARG A 70 25.62 7.64 30.59
CA ARG A 70 26.03 8.76 29.72
C ARG A 70 24.87 9.23 28.83
N GLU A 71 23.61 9.07 29.24
CA GLU A 71 22.46 9.44 28.40
C GLU A 71 22.44 10.91 27.95
N ASP A 72 23.08 11.80 28.71
CA ASP A 72 23.26 13.23 28.41
C ASP A 72 24.31 13.51 27.33
N GLN A 73 25.14 12.53 26.99
CA GLN A 73 26.18 12.63 25.96
C GLN A 73 25.71 12.13 24.58
N LEU A 74 24.50 11.56 24.48
CA LEU A 74 23.93 11.13 23.21
C LEU A 74 23.84 12.34 22.27
N SER A 75 24.38 12.20 21.05
CA SER A 75 24.50 13.29 20.09
C SER A 75 23.82 12.96 18.76
N VAL A 76 23.73 13.97 17.87
CA VAL A 76 23.16 13.80 16.53
C VAL A 76 23.89 12.72 15.73
N GLY A 77 25.22 12.64 15.86
CA GLY A 77 26.04 11.69 15.09
C GLY A 77 25.85 10.23 15.49
N ASP A 78 25.24 9.97 16.64
CA ASP A 78 24.97 8.61 17.11
C ASP A 78 23.68 8.03 16.51
N VAL A 79 22.76 8.89 16.06
CA VAL A 79 21.40 8.48 15.65
C VAL A 79 21.00 8.93 14.24
N ILE A 80 21.69 9.93 13.67
CA ILE A 80 21.45 10.41 12.30
C ILE A 80 22.61 10.00 11.41
N PHE A 81 22.30 9.17 10.42
CA PHE A 81 23.27 8.64 9.46
C PHE A 81 23.13 9.36 8.13
N ARG A 82 24.22 9.42 7.36
CA ARG A 82 24.25 10.05 6.03
C ARG A 82 24.49 8.99 4.95
N SER A 83 23.75 9.09 3.85
CA SER A 83 23.96 8.28 2.66
C SER A 83 24.15 9.19 1.45
N GLU A 84 25.24 9.00 0.72
CA GLU A 84 25.47 9.67 -0.56
C GLU A 84 24.94 8.78 -1.69
N LEU A 85 23.75 9.10 -2.18
CA LEU A 85 23.04 8.31 -3.18
C LEU A 85 23.63 8.50 -4.59
N LYS A 86 24.11 9.71 -4.86
CA LYS A 86 24.81 10.15 -6.08
C LYS A 86 25.83 11.23 -5.67
N PRO A 87 26.88 11.48 -6.46
CA PRO A 87 27.84 12.55 -6.15
C PRO A 87 27.16 13.87 -5.82
N GLY A 88 27.35 14.37 -4.60
CA GLY A 88 26.76 15.62 -4.12
C GLY A 88 25.29 15.55 -3.68
N SER A 89 24.65 14.37 -3.69
CA SER A 89 23.28 14.14 -3.24
C SER A 89 23.27 13.32 -1.95
N VAL A 90 23.19 14.02 -0.80
CA VAL A 90 23.22 13.40 0.53
C VAL A 90 21.83 13.35 1.14
N LEU A 91 21.35 12.13 1.43
CA LEU A 91 20.14 11.88 2.19
C LEU A 91 20.51 11.50 3.63
N TYR A 92 19.81 12.07 4.61
CA TYR A 92 19.96 11.67 6.01
C TYR A 92 18.92 10.62 6.38
N GLY A 93 19.28 9.70 7.27
CA GLY A 93 18.40 8.63 7.73
C GLY A 93 18.50 8.39 9.23
N CYS A 94 17.39 7.96 9.82
CA CYS A 94 17.30 7.56 11.22
C CYS A 94 16.20 6.51 11.35
N GLU A 95 16.47 5.44 12.10
CA GLU A 95 15.45 4.47 12.51
C GLU A 95 15.12 4.72 13.98
N LEU A 96 13.88 5.07 14.32
CA LEU A 96 13.50 5.18 15.74
C LEU A 96 13.53 3.81 16.42
N GLY A 97 13.18 2.77 15.65
CA GLY A 97 13.02 1.41 16.14
C GLY A 97 11.80 1.24 17.05
N GLY A 98 11.80 0.14 17.78
CA GLY A 98 10.78 -0.21 18.75
C GLY A 98 11.36 -1.06 19.86
N PRO A 99 10.56 -1.46 20.84
CA PRO A 99 11.00 -2.41 21.85
C PRO A 99 11.36 -3.75 21.21
N GLU A 100 12.10 -4.59 21.95
CA GLU A 100 12.42 -5.96 21.53
C GLU A 100 11.15 -6.72 21.08
N VAL A 101 11.28 -7.53 20.04
CA VAL A 101 10.17 -8.32 19.49
C VAL A 101 9.47 -9.11 20.61
N GLY A 102 8.16 -8.91 20.75
CA GLY A 102 7.35 -9.56 21.79
C GLY A 102 7.39 -8.90 23.17
N ARG A 103 8.03 -7.73 23.33
CA ARG A 103 8.08 -6.99 24.60
C ARG A 103 7.75 -5.51 24.40
N GLY A 104 7.38 -4.83 25.49
CA GLY A 104 7.19 -3.38 25.53
C GLY A 104 6.00 -2.85 24.71
N CYS A 105 6.01 -1.54 24.43
CA CYS A 105 4.99 -0.85 23.65
C CYS A 105 5.67 -0.05 22.52
N GLY A 106 5.42 -0.44 21.26
CA GLY A 106 5.97 0.24 20.08
C GLY A 106 5.69 1.74 20.06
N GLY A 107 4.45 2.14 20.39
CA GLY A 107 4.06 3.54 20.45
C GLY A 107 4.88 4.35 21.47
N GLN A 108 5.16 3.80 22.66
CA GLN A 108 5.99 4.49 23.66
C GLN A 108 7.43 4.70 23.15
N GLY A 109 7.99 3.72 22.43
CA GLY A 109 9.30 3.84 21.79
C GLY A 109 9.33 5.00 20.80
N ILE A 110 8.33 5.09 19.92
CA ILE A 110 8.20 6.19 18.96
C ILE A 110 8.08 7.55 19.67
N SER A 111 7.17 7.69 20.64
CA SER A 111 7.01 8.95 21.38
C SER A 111 8.28 9.38 22.13
N SER A 112 9.02 8.42 22.70
CA SER A 112 10.31 8.70 23.33
C SER A 112 11.38 9.10 22.31
N GLY A 113 11.42 8.44 21.16
CA GLY A 113 12.33 8.76 20.06
C GLY A 113 12.15 10.19 19.56
N PHE A 114 10.91 10.63 19.35
CA PHE A 114 10.64 12.03 18.99
C PHE A 114 11.10 13.03 20.06
N LYS A 115 10.89 12.73 21.35
CA LYS A 115 11.39 13.59 22.43
C LYS A 115 12.92 13.69 22.41
N THR A 116 13.62 12.59 22.15
CA THR A 116 15.07 12.59 21.99
C THR A 116 15.51 13.45 20.81
N LEU A 117 14.88 13.29 19.64
CA LEU A 117 15.17 14.11 18.45
C LEU A 117 14.86 15.61 18.66
N GLU A 118 13.76 15.93 19.34
CA GLU A 118 13.42 17.29 19.78
C GLU A 118 14.53 17.86 20.69
N GLY A 119 15.00 17.08 21.66
CA GLY A 119 16.11 17.44 22.56
C GLY A 119 17.44 17.66 21.84
N LEU A 120 17.70 16.88 20.78
CA LEU A 120 18.85 17.06 19.89
C LEU A 120 18.69 18.23 18.89
N GLY A 121 17.55 18.92 18.93
CA GLY A 121 17.32 20.14 18.16
C GLY A 121 16.84 19.91 16.72
N LEU A 122 16.07 18.85 16.46
CA LEU A 122 15.48 18.55 15.14
C LEU A 122 14.93 19.78 14.40
N SER A 123 14.20 20.66 15.11
CA SER A 123 13.62 21.89 14.54
C SER A 123 14.63 22.97 14.14
N LYS A 124 15.88 22.87 14.60
CA LYS A 124 16.99 23.79 14.30
C LYS A 124 17.90 23.26 13.20
N TRP A 125 17.73 22.00 12.79
CA TRP A 125 18.52 21.44 11.70
C TRP A 125 18.10 22.09 10.39
N ASN A 126 19.10 22.45 9.59
CA ASN A 126 18.86 23.09 8.28
C ASN A 126 18.45 22.02 7.26
N LEU A 127 17.22 21.51 7.41
CA LEU A 127 16.56 20.55 6.53
C LEU A 127 15.42 21.25 5.81
N ASP A 128 15.14 20.81 4.59
CA ASP A 128 13.97 21.23 3.82
C ASP A 128 12.78 20.30 4.09
N TYR A 129 13.06 18.99 4.26
CA TYR A 129 12.04 17.97 4.51
C TYR A 129 12.46 16.98 5.60
N VAL A 130 11.48 16.57 6.41
CA VAL A 130 11.54 15.35 7.22
C VAL A 130 10.36 14.47 6.80
N VAL A 131 10.67 13.28 6.28
CA VAL A 131 9.66 12.33 5.81
C VAL A 131 9.66 11.12 6.73
N MET A 132 8.53 10.92 7.41
CA MET A 132 8.38 9.93 8.46
C MET A 132 7.55 8.74 7.97
N ASP A 133 8.11 7.53 7.99
CA ASP A 133 7.45 6.29 7.58
C ASP A 133 6.81 5.61 8.80
N PHE A 134 5.49 5.71 8.94
CA PHE A 134 4.76 5.22 10.12
C PHE A 134 4.11 3.86 9.89
N LEU A 135 4.12 3.03 10.93
CA LEU A 135 3.25 1.86 11.03
C LEU A 135 1.78 2.33 11.03
N GLY A 136 1.04 2.06 9.94
CA GLY A 136 -0.33 2.53 9.74
C GLY A 136 -1.44 1.50 9.94
N ASP A 137 -1.12 0.28 10.40
CA ASP A 137 -2.15 -0.73 10.76
C ASP A 137 -2.94 -0.31 12.00
N VAL A 138 -2.31 0.45 12.88
CA VAL A 138 -2.90 1.01 14.10
C VAL A 138 -2.60 2.50 14.16
N VAL A 139 -3.61 3.29 14.51
CA VAL A 139 -3.46 4.75 14.72
C VAL A 139 -3.88 5.08 16.14
N CYS A 140 -3.14 4.52 17.11
CA CYS A 140 -3.40 4.70 18.52
C CYS A 140 -2.12 5.03 19.29
N GLY A 141 -2.28 5.72 20.44
CA GLY A 141 -1.17 6.09 21.32
C GLY A 141 -0.03 6.76 20.55
N GLY A 142 1.18 6.21 20.68
CA GLY A 142 2.38 6.77 20.06
C GLY A 142 2.42 6.71 18.53
N PHE A 143 1.67 5.82 17.88
CA PHE A 143 1.58 5.77 16.41
C PHE A 143 0.69 6.88 15.84
N ALA A 144 -0.13 7.51 16.69
CA ALA A 144 -0.89 8.70 16.35
C ALA A 144 -0.13 10.00 16.66
N THR A 145 1.07 9.94 17.24
CA THR A 145 1.84 11.13 17.67
C THR A 145 2.00 12.21 16.58
N PRO A 146 2.27 11.88 15.29
CA PRO A 146 2.33 12.89 14.24
C PRO A 146 1.08 13.73 14.11
N LEU A 147 -0.09 13.08 14.26
CA LEU A 147 -1.40 13.70 14.17
C LEU A 147 -1.71 14.42 15.49
N ALA A 148 -1.57 13.71 16.61
CA ALA A 148 -1.99 14.16 17.94
C ALA A 148 -1.16 15.35 18.47
N ARG A 149 0.14 15.39 18.17
CA ARG A 149 1.04 16.50 18.55
C ARG A 149 1.24 17.52 17.42
N SER A 150 0.55 17.35 16.28
CA SER A 150 0.77 18.16 15.07
C SER A 150 2.24 18.24 14.66
N LEU A 151 2.99 17.13 14.80
CA LEU A 151 4.39 17.07 14.36
C LEU A 151 4.49 16.94 12.84
N ALA A 152 3.50 16.30 12.21
CA ALA A 152 3.37 16.29 10.76
C ALA A 152 2.49 17.46 10.33
N GLU A 153 2.95 18.24 9.35
CA GLU A 153 2.10 19.23 8.68
C GLU A 153 1.13 18.52 7.75
N GLN A 154 1.61 17.47 7.09
CA GLN A 154 0.93 16.81 5.99
C GLN A 154 1.08 15.29 6.04
N VAL A 155 0.00 14.60 5.67
CA VAL A 155 -0.12 13.15 5.68
C VAL A 155 -0.40 12.63 4.28
N ILE A 156 0.35 11.63 3.86
CA ILE A 156 0.11 10.86 2.64
C ILE A 156 -0.22 9.43 3.05
N ILE A 157 -1.26 8.84 2.45
CA ILE A 157 -1.70 7.49 2.76
C ILE A 157 -1.43 6.57 1.57
N VAL A 158 -0.59 5.57 1.75
CA VAL A 158 -0.30 4.55 0.74
C VAL A 158 -1.33 3.43 0.83
N VAL A 159 -2.00 3.15 -0.29
CA VAL A 159 -3.07 2.16 -0.39
C VAL A 159 -2.86 1.22 -1.57
N GLY A 160 -3.39 0.00 -1.47
CA GLY A 160 -3.71 -0.83 -2.63
C GLY A 160 -5.22 -0.84 -2.89
N HIS A 161 -5.65 -1.72 -3.80
CA HIS A 161 -7.07 -1.92 -4.14
C HIS A 161 -7.81 -2.87 -3.19
N ASP A 162 -7.10 -3.50 -2.25
CA ASP A 162 -7.71 -4.44 -1.31
C ASP A 162 -8.50 -3.73 -0.20
N ARG A 163 -9.62 -4.35 0.20
CA ARG A 163 -10.50 -3.85 1.26
C ARG A 163 -9.78 -3.53 2.56
N GLN A 164 -8.81 -4.35 2.97
CA GLN A 164 -8.11 -4.12 4.24
C GLN A 164 -7.20 -2.90 4.16
N SER A 165 -6.54 -2.66 3.02
CA SER A 165 -5.73 -1.46 2.82
C SER A 165 -6.58 -0.19 2.87
N LEU A 166 -7.71 -0.19 2.15
CA LEU A 166 -8.62 0.95 2.13
C LEU A 166 -9.31 1.15 3.50
N TYR A 167 -9.54 0.07 4.25
CA TYR A 167 -10.04 0.16 5.62
C TYR A 167 -9.03 0.81 6.56
N ALA A 168 -7.75 0.47 6.44
CA ALA A 168 -6.68 1.14 7.19
C ALA A 168 -6.61 2.63 6.83
N ALA A 169 -6.68 2.95 5.53
CA ALA A 169 -6.73 4.34 5.06
C ALA A 169 -7.90 5.12 5.67
N ASN A 170 -9.09 4.50 5.73
CA ASN A 170 -10.27 5.10 6.33
C ASN A 170 -10.09 5.37 7.82
N ASN A 171 -9.45 4.47 8.57
CA ASN A 171 -9.14 4.69 9.98
C ASN A 171 -8.11 5.80 10.19
N ILE A 172 -7.10 5.91 9.32
CA ILE A 172 -6.13 7.02 9.34
C ILE A 172 -6.84 8.34 9.06
N ALA A 173 -7.74 8.37 8.07
CA ALA A 173 -8.56 9.54 7.75
C ALA A 173 -9.44 9.96 8.94
N LYS A 174 -10.09 9.00 9.63
CA LYS A 174 -10.85 9.22 10.88
C LYS A 174 -9.98 9.85 11.96
N ALA A 175 -8.80 9.28 12.21
CA ALA A 175 -7.89 9.78 13.23
C ALA A 175 -7.40 11.21 12.91
N ALA A 176 -7.03 11.48 11.66
CA ALA A 176 -6.61 12.81 11.24
C ALA A 176 -7.74 13.85 11.38
N ALA A 177 -8.98 13.48 11.03
CA ALA A 177 -10.14 14.36 11.18
C ALA A 177 -10.43 14.65 12.66
N TYR A 178 -10.40 13.62 13.51
CA TYR A 178 -10.58 13.74 14.95
C TYR A 178 -9.57 14.70 15.60
N PHE A 179 -8.27 14.56 15.31
CA PHE A 179 -7.27 15.47 15.90
C PHE A 179 -7.37 16.89 15.36
N ARG A 180 -7.82 17.07 14.12
CA ARG A 180 -8.10 18.39 13.55
C ARG A 180 -9.27 19.08 14.26
N GLU A 181 -10.35 18.35 14.56
CA GLU A 181 -11.48 18.87 15.36
C GLU A 181 -11.04 19.31 16.76
N MET A 182 -9.99 18.70 17.30
CA MET A 182 -9.35 19.09 18.57
C MET A 182 -8.38 20.28 18.45
N GLY A 183 -8.27 20.91 17.28
CA GLY A 183 -7.38 22.05 17.02
C GLY A 183 -6.00 21.68 16.48
N GLY A 184 -5.79 20.42 16.08
CA GLY A 184 -4.58 19.99 15.38
C GLY A 184 -4.48 20.64 13.99
N THR A 185 -3.25 20.85 13.52
CA THR A 185 -2.96 21.51 12.23
C THR A 185 -2.60 20.55 11.11
N THR A 186 -2.41 19.27 11.42
CA THR A 186 -2.09 18.23 10.44
C THR A 186 -3.21 18.06 9.42
N SER A 187 -2.84 18.00 8.13
CA SER A 187 -3.76 17.81 7.02
C SER A 187 -3.44 16.55 6.22
N VAL A 188 -4.46 15.90 5.65
CA VAL A 188 -4.26 14.82 4.69
C VAL A 188 -4.09 15.43 3.31
N LEU A 189 -3.05 15.04 2.58
CA LEU A 189 -2.86 15.47 1.19
C LEU A 189 -3.66 14.59 0.23
N GLY A 190 -3.66 13.28 0.45
CA GLY A 190 -4.36 12.34 -0.39
C GLY A 190 -3.77 10.93 -0.34
N LEU A 191 -4.15 10.15 -1.34
CA LEU A 191 -3.83 8.73 -1.46
C LEU A 191 -2.73 8.50 -2.50
N ILE A 192 -1.87 7.51 -2.24
CA ILE A 192 -0.96 6.94 -3.23
C ILE A 192 -1.43 5.51 -3.48
N VAL A 193 -1.88 5.23 -4.71
CA VAL A 193 -2.24 3.87 -5.10
C VAL A 193 -0.96 3.15 -5.50
N ASN A 194 -0.51 2.21 -4.67
CA ASN A 194 0.67 1.40 -4.92
C ASN A 194 0.29 -0.01 -5.37
N ARG A 195 1.18 -0.64 -6.15
CA ARG A 195 0.91 -1.91 -6.83
C ARG A 195 -0.41 -1.85 -7.61
N ASP A 196 -0.60 -0.73 -8.30
CA ASP A 196 -1.80 -0.49 -9.09
C ASP A 196 -1.93 -1.59 -10.15
N ASP A 197 -3.05 -2.31 -10.08
CA ASP A 197 -3.42 -3.40 -10.98
C ASP A 197 -4.41 -2.95 -12.06
N GLY A 198 -4.73 -1.65 -12.11
CA GLY A 198 -5.66 -1.06 -13.06
C GLY A 198 -7.14 -1.18 -12.64
N SER A 199 -7.44 -1.72 -11.47
CA SER A 199 -8.81 -1.68 -10.93
C SER A 199 -9.20 -0.29 -10.43
N ASP A 200 -10.50 -0.10 -10.23
CA ASP A 200 -11.13 1.17 -9.84
C ASP A 200 -11.55 1.22 -8.36
N THR A 201 -11.13 0.23 -7.56
CA THR A 201 -11.61 0.10 -6.17
C THR A 201 -11.09 1.23 -5.29
N ALA A 202 -9.82 1.59 -5.46
CA ALA A 202 -9.25 2.76 -4.78
C ALA A 202 -9.91 4.08 -5.22
N ASP A 203 -10.35 4.20 -6.48
CA ASP A 203 -11.08 5.36 -7.00
C ASP A 203 -12.44 5.51 -6.35
N LYS A 204 -13.24 4.43 -6.33
CA LYS A 204 -14.54 4.40 -5.66
C LYS A 204 -14.42 4.81 -4.20
N TYR A 205 -13.39 4.34 -3.52
CA TYR A 205 -13.09 4.75 -2.15
C TYR A 205 -12.70 6.23 -2.06
N ALA A 206 -11.78 6.69 -2.91
CA ALA A 206 -11.29 8.07 -2.99
C ALA A 206 -12.44 9.06 -3.20
N ASP A 207 -13.34 8.76 -4.12
CA ASP A 207 -14.53 9.56 -4.42
C ASP A 207 -15.51 9.57 -3.25
N ALA A 208 -15.77 8.40 -2.65
CA ALA A 208 -16.71 8.29 -1.54
C ALA A 208 -16.22 9.05 -0.28
N VAL A 209 -14.92 9.00 -0.01
CA VAL A 209 -14.32 9.68 1.16
C VAL A 209 -14.00 11.16 0.88
N GLY A 210 -13.86 11.54 -0.39
CA GLY A 210 -13.44 12.89 -0.81
C GLY A 210 -11.93 13.14 -0.70
N LEU A 211 -11.10 12.10 -0.79
CA LEU A 211 -9.63 12.24 -0.76
C LEU A 211 -9.06 12.09 -2.18
N PRO A 212 -8.17 12.99 -2.64
CA PRO A 212 -7.61 12.88 -3.99
C PRO A 212 -6.56 11.77 -4.08
N ILE A 213 -6.48 11.11 -5.24
CA ILE A 213 -5.35 10.24 -5.59
C ILE A 213 -4.21 11.12 -6.14
N LEU A 214 -3.07 11.13 -5.45
CA LEU A 214 -1.93 11.97 -5.78
C LEU A 214 -1.05 11.37 -6.87
N ALA A 215 -0.86 10.05 -6.83
CA ALA A 215 -0.10 9.28 -7.81
C ALA A 215 -0.52 7.80 -7.80
N ARG A 216 -0.24 7.14 -8.92
CA ARG A 216 -0.42 5.71 -9.13
C ARG A 216 0.92 5.08 -9.44
N ILE A 217 1.29 4.05 -8.69
CA ILE A 217 2.54 3.32 -8.84
C ILE A 217 2.18 1.91 -9.34
N PRO A 218 2.53 1.58 -10.59
CA PRO A 218 2.11 0.32 -11.20
C PRO A 218 2.78 -0.87 -10.53
N LEU A 219 2.12 -2.03 -10.58
CA LEU A 219 2.76 -3.29 -10.22
C LEU A 219 3.86 -3.64 -11.25
N SER A 220 5.12 -3.71 -10.81
CA SER A 220 6.25 -4.05 -11.69
C SER A 220 7.15 -5.11 -11.06
N ARG A 221 7.36 -6.22 -11.78
CA ARG A 221 8.26 -7.30 -11.35
C ARG A 221 9.71 -6.81 -11.25
N ARG A 222 10.18 -6.08 -12.25
CA ARG A 222 11.56 -5.54 -12.29
C ARG A 222 11.81 -4.63 -11.09
N VAL A 223 10.88 -3.72 -10.80
CA VAL A 223 11.04 -2.79 -9.67
C VAL A 223 10.93 -3.51 -8.33
N ARG A 224 10.11 -4.56 -8.23
CA ARG A 224 10.13 -5.43 -7.05
C ARG A 224 11.50 -6.08 -6.85
N GLU A 225 12.11 -6.63 -7.90
CA GLU A 225 13.45 -7.22 -7.83
C GLU A 225 14.53 -6.19 -7.43
N LEU A 226 14.41 -4.94 -7.89
CA LEU A 226 15.27 -3.84 -7.41
C LEU A 226 15.06 -3.57 -5.92
N ALA A 227 13.81 -3.45 -5.49
CA ALA A 227 13.48 -3.19 -4.08
C ALA A 227 13.96 -4.31 -3.16
N ASP A 228 13.78 -5.57 -3.55
CA ASP A 228 14.27 -6.75 -2.82
C ASP A 228 15.81 -6.74 -2.71
N ALA A 229 16.50 -6.16 -3.70
CA ALA A 229 17.94 -5.92 -3.69
C ALA A 229 18.36 -4.59 -3.00
N CYS A 230 17.45 -3.93 -2.27
CA CYS A 230 17.68 -2.63 -1.62
C CYS A 230 18.14 -1.53 -2.59
N ARG A 231 17.61 -1.54 -3.82
CA ARG A 231 17.86 -0.51 -4.85
C ARG A 231 16.64 0.35 -5.10
N LEU A 232 16.90 1.59 -5.49
CA LEU A 232 15.86 2.56 -5.80
C LEU A 232 15.13 2.19 -7.10
N ALA A 233 13.81 2.38 -7.10
CA ALA A 233 12.99 2.26 -8.30
C ALA A 233 13.28 3.37 -9.33
N LEU A 234 13.96 4.45 -8.90
CA LEU A 234 14.33 5.60 -9.74
C LEU A 234 15.29 5.25 -10.89
N GLU A 235 15.79 4.03 -10.96
CA GLU A 235 16.53 3.50 -12.10
C GLU A 235 15.62 3.04 -13.25
N ASP A 236 14.35 2.78 -12.95
CA ASP A 236 13.32 2.55 -13.95
C ASP A 236 12.71 3.89 -14.36
N GLU A 237 12.66 4.15 -15.67
CA GLU A 237 12.27 5.44 -16.23
C GLU A 237 10.82 5.83 -15.88
N GLN A 238 9.90 4.85 -15.87
CA GLN A 238 8.51 5.07 -15.53
C GLN A 238 8.38 5.52 -14.07
N PHE A 239 9.07 4.83 -13.16
CA PHE A 239 9.03 5.14 -11.73
C PHE A 239 9.74 6.46 -11.43
N ASN A 240 10.88 6.72 -12.07
CA ASN A 240 11.56 8.01 -11.94
C ASN A 240 10.68 9.18 -12.38
N THR A 241 9.87 9.01 -13.44
CA THR A 241 8.90 10.01 -13.89
C THR A 241 7.80 10.23 -12.85
N ILE A 242 7.16 9.15 -12.38
CA ILE A 242 6.08 9.21 -11.38
C ILE A 242 6.56 9.92 -10.11
N PHE A 243 7.70 9.51 -9.55
CA PHE A 243 8.25 10.13 -8.34
C PHE A 243 8.74 11.56 -8.61
N GLY A 244 9.31 11.82 -9.80
CA GLY A 244 9.74 13.16 -10.22
C GLY A 244 8.57 14.16 -10.27
N ASP A 245 7.45 13.76 -10.88
CA ASP A 245 6.26 14.61 -10.95
C ASP A 245 5.62 14.83 -9.59
N LEU A 246 5.55 13.77 -8.77
CA LEU A 246 5.04 13.88 -7.39
C LEU A 246 5.92 14.80 -6.54
N ALA A 247 7.24 14.64 -6.58
CA ALA A 247 8.18 15.46 -5.82
C ALA A 247 8.11 16.93 -6.22
N LYS A 248 8.02 17.23 -7.54
CA LYS A 248 7.82 18.59 -8.05
C LYS A 248 6.52 19.21 -7.53
N ARG A 249 5.40 18.48 -7.61
CA ARG A 249 4.10 18.95 -7.11
C ARG A 249 4.09 19.20 -5.61
N ILE A 250 4.77 18.34 -4.83
CA ILE A 250 4.98 18.55 -3.39
C ILE A 250 5.80 19.83 -3.18
N ALA A 251 6.98 19.95 -3.80
CA ALA A 251 7.88 21.08 -3.61
C ALA A 251 7.30 22.42 -4.08
N GLY A 252 6.51 22.41 -5.16
CA GLY A 252 5.79 23.56 -5.68
C GLY A 252 4.55 23.98 -4.89
N ASN A 253 4.18 23.23 -3.84
CA ASN A 253 2.91 23.41 -3.11
C ASN A 253 1.67 23.31 -4.01
N GLU A 254 1.75 22.51 -5.07
CA GLU A 254 0.65 22.29 -6.03
C GLU A 254 -0.40 21.30 -5.51
N ILE A 255 -0.08 20.57 -4.43
CA ILE A 255 -1.00 19.67 -3.75
C ILE A 255 -1.58 20.40 -2.53
N PRO A 256 -2.80 20.96 -2.63
CA PRO A 256 -3.41 21.64 -1.50
C PRO A 256 -3.75 20.64 -0.38
N PRO A 257 -3.67 21.06 0.89
CA PRO A 257 -4.25 20.33 2.01
C PRO A 257 -5.72 19.97 1.75
N CYS A 258 -6.09 18.70 1.90
CA CYS A 258 -7.47 18.28 1.81
C CYS A 258 -8.14 18.42 3.19
N HIS A 259 -9.05 19.39 3.30
CA HIS A 259 -9.83 19.61 4.52
C HIS A 259 -11.23 18.99 4.44
N ASP A 260 -11.81 18.92 3.25
CA ASP A 260 -13.22 18.60 3.01
C ASP A 260 -13.48 17.11 2.74
N TYR A 261 -12.68 16.22 3.33
CA TYR A 261 -12.93 14.79 3.27
C TYR A 261 -13.78 14.32 4.46
N LYS A 262 -14.59 13.28 4.27
CA LYS A 262 -15.39 12.65 5.32
C LYS A 262 -15.10 11.16 5.33
N ALA A 263 -14.47 10.69 6.41
CA ALA A 263 -14.24 9.27 6.59
C ALA A 263 -15.55 8.49 6.69
N LEU A 264 -15.58 7.30 6.08
CA LEU A 264 -16.79 6.50 5.93
C LEU A 264 -17.12 5.72 7.20
N GLU A 265 -18.39 5.65 7.56
CA GLU A 265 -18.88 4.65 8.51
C GLU A 265 -18.81 3.24 7.92
N TYR A 266 -18.84 2.21 8.76
CA TYR A 266 -18.54 0.84 8.30
C TYR A 266 -19.49 0.36 7.19
N HIS A 267 -20.78 0.67 7.30
CA HIS A 267 -21.77 0.33 6.27
C HIS A 267 -21.52 1.08 4.94
N GLU A 268 -21.23 2.39 5.00
CA GLU A 268 -20.86 3.20 3.81
C GLU A 268 -19.57 2.65 3.17
N PHE A 269 -18.61 2.24 4.00
CA PHE A 269 -17.36 1.66 3.54
C PHE A 269 -17.58 0.31 2.83
N LEU A 270 -18.50 -0.54 3.30
CA LEU A 270 -18.81 -1.81 2.62
C LEU A 270 -19.45 -1.58 1.24
N GLN A 271 -20.27 -0.53 1.10
CA GLN A 271 -20.92 -0.19 -0.17
C GLN A 271 -19.91 0.13 -1.28
N VAL A 272 -18.72 0.65 -0.94
CA VAL A 272 -17.60 0.86 -1.90
C VAL A 272 -17.23 -0.45 -2.63
N PHE A 273 -17.39 -1.59 -1.96
CA PHE A 273 -17.10 -2.93 -2.50
C PHE A 273 -18.34 -3.65 -3.01
N GLY A 274 -19.49 -2.98 -3.09
CA GLY A 274 -20.78 -3.61 -3.40
C GLY A 274 -21.24 -4.60 -2.34
N ALA A 275 -20.76 -4.44 -1.10
CA ALA A 275 -21.14 -5.27 0.04
C ALA A 275 -22.07 -4.51 0.98
N GLU A 276 -22.93 -5.26 1.67
CA GLU A 276 -23.82 -4.72 2.70
C GLU A 276 -23.60 -5.49 4.00
N GLU A 277 -23.79 -4.80 5.13
CA GLU A 277 -23.78 -5.45 6.42
C GLU A 277 -25.07 -6.28 6.58
N PRO A 278 -24.98 -7.57 6.94
CA PRO A 278 -26.18 -8.39 7.15
C PRO A 278 -27.10 -7.78 8.21
N GLU A 279 -28.42 -7.92 8.02
CA GLU A 279 -29.39 -7.47 9.02
C GLU A 279 -29.22 -8.20 10.36
N GLY A 280 -29.38 -7.44 11.46
CA GLY A 280 -29.27 -7.94 12.82
C GLY A 280 -27.85 -7.85 13.40
N ARG A 281 -27.62 -8.53 14.52
CA ARG A 281 -26.29 -8.67 15.14
C ARG A 281 -25.99 -10.14 15.38
N PRO A 282 -24.72 -10.56 15.37
CA PRO A 282 -24.35 -11.88 15.84
C PRO A 282 -24.88 -12.11 17.26
N ASN A 283 -25.37 -13.32 17.52
CA ASN A 283 -25.78 -13.70 18.87
C ASN A 283 -24.56 -13.67 19.81
N SER A 284 -24.72 -13.08 21.00
CA SER A 284 -23.68 -13.13 22.03
C SER A 284 -23.55 -14.54 22.59
N ALA A 285 -22.31 -15.01 22.74
CA ALA A 285 -22.04 -16.28 23.42
C ALA A 285 -22.41 -16.17 24.91
N SER A 286 -23.02 -17.23 25.46
CA SER A 286 -23.27 -17.30 26.91
C SER A 286 -22.06 -17.89 27.64
N SER A 287 -21.94 -17.62 28.94
CA SER A 287 -20.92 -18.27 29.78
C SER A 287 -21.06 -19.79 29.72
N ASP A 288 -22.29 -20.31 29.77
CA ASP A 288 -22.53 -21.75 29.70
C ASP A 288 -22.05 -22.34 28.36
N GLU A 289 -22.25 -21.66 27.24
CA GLU A 289 -21.74 -22.11 25.93
C GLU A 289 -20.21 -22.20 25.92
N LEU A 290 -19.51 -21.25 26.56
CA LEU A 290 -18.05 -21.22 26.59
C LEU A 290 -17.43 -22.18 27.62
N PHE A 291 -18.14 -22.49 28.71
CA PHE A 291 -17.59 -23.24 29.85
C PHE A 291 -18.17 -24.65 30.05
N SER A 292 -19.34 -24.97 29.50
CA SER A 292 -20.02 -26.25 29.78
C SER A 292 -19.62 -27.40 28.84
N GLY A 293 -18.72 -27.19 27.87
CA GLY A 293 -18.19 -28.25 27.01
C GLY A 293 -19.23 -28.96 26.13
N THR A 294 -20.44 -28.41 26.01
CA THR A 294 -21.44 -28.94 25.08
C THR A 294 -21.03 -28.59 23.66
N ALA A 295 -20.72 -29.61 22.86
CA ALA A 295 -20.35 -29.41 21.46
C ALA A 295 -21.50 -28.72 20.71
N ALA A 296 -21.23 -27.51 20.19
CA ALA A 296 -22.16 -26.83 19.30
C ALA A 296 -22.55 -27.77 18.16
N ALA A 297 -23.84 -27.82 17.82
CA ALA A 297 -24.32 -28.56 16.67
C ALA A 297 -23.50 -28.15 15.43
N LYS A 298 -22.97 -29.12 14.68
CA LYS A 298 -22.25 -28.89 13.42
C LYS A 298 -23.20 -28.21 12.42
N LYS A 299 -23.34 -26.89 12.49
CA LYS A 299 -23.88 -26.11 11.38
C LYS A 299 -22.87 -26.23 10.25
N GLY A 300 -23.34 -26.67 9.08
CA GLY A 300 -22.51 -26.69 7.88
C GLY A 300 -21.88 -25.31 7.68
N ILE A 301 -20.63 -25.29 7.22
CA ILE A 301 -19.94 -24.04 6.88
C ILE A 301 -20.84 -23.33 5.85
N PRO A 302 -21.38 -22.14 6.16
CA PRO A 302 -22.17 -21.42 5.17
C PRO A 302 -21.27 -21.17 3.96
N MET A 303 -21.66 -21.69 2.80
CA MET A 303 -20.99 -21.32 1.55
C MET A 303 -21.27 -19.85 1.31
N LEU A 304 -20.24 -19.03 1.43
CA LEU A 304 -20.26 -17.67 0.91
C LEU A 304 -20.34 -17.78 -0.61
N SER A 305 -21.50 -17.47 -1.18
CA SER A 305 -21.61 -17.23 -2.62
C SER A 305 -20.91 -15.92 -2.92
N LEU A 306 -19.90 -15.94 -3.78
CA LEU A 306 -19.41 -14.73 -4.41
C LEU A 306 -20.58 -14.11 -5.17
N THR A 307 -21.11 -12.98 -4.70
CA THR A 307 -21.84 -12.07 -5.59
C THR A 307 -20.86 -11.73 -6.71
N PRO A 308 -21.19 -12.00 -7.98
CA PRO A 308 -20.27 -11.70 -9.06
C PRO A 308 -19.96 -10.21 -9.02
N SER A 309 -18.73 -9.88 -8.63
CA SER A 309 -18.19 -8.54 -8.76
C SER A 309 -18.36 -8.16 -10.22
N VAL A 310 -18.98 -7.02 -10.50
CA VAL A 310 -19.06 -6.46 -11.84
C VAL A 310 -17.64 -6.03 -12.21
N ILE A 311 -16.82 -6.98 -12.66
CA ILE A 311 -15.59 -6.71 -13.38
C ILE A 311 -16.03 -5.96 -14.65
N PRO A 312 -15.47 -4.77 -14.95
CA PRO A 312 -15.84 -4.02 -16.13
C PRO A 312 -15.71 -4.91 -17.36
N GLN A 313 -16.84 -5.25 -17.97
CA GLN A 313 -16.81 -6.07 -19.17
C GLN A 313 -16.34 -5.22 -20.34
N VAL A 314 -15.39 -5.74 -21.12
CA VAL A 314 -14.99 -5.12 -22.39
C VAL A 314 -16.22 -5.02 -23.30
N ALA A 315 -16.54 -3.79 -23.71
CA ALA A 315 -17.55 -3.53 -24.73
C ALA A 315 -16.87 -3.60 -26.11
N THR A 316 -17.27 -4.57 -26.93
CA THR A 316 -16.80 -4.70 -28.32
C THR A 316 -17.99 -4.80 -29.26
N THR A 317 -17.86 -4.19 -30.44
CA THR A 317 -18.82 -4.28 -31.54
C THR A 317 -18.32 -5.19 -32.67
N ASP A 318 -17.09 -5.71 -32.57
CA ASP A 318 -16.56 -6.70 -33.52
C ASP A 318 -17.29 -8.05 -33.30
N PRO A 319 -17.97 -8.59 -34.34
CA PRO A 319 -18.78 -9.82 -34.20
C PRO A 319 -17.98 -11.04 -33.73
N VAL A 320 -16.69 -11.10 -34.07
CA VAL A 320 -15.82 -12.22 -33.68
C VAL A 320 -15.33 -12.05 -32.26
N GLN A 321 -14.90 -10.85 -31.87
CA GLN A 321 -14.54 -10.58 -30.47
C GLN A 321 -15.74 -10.81 -29.54
N LEU A 322 -16.96 -10.47 -29.97
CA LEU A 322 -18.20 -10.78 -29.26
C LEU A 322 -18.39 -12.29 -29.05
N LYS A 323 -18.15 -13.08 -30.09
CA LYS A 323 -18.25 -14.54 -30.02
C LYS A 323 -17.18 -15.15 -29.10
N VAL A 324 -15.94 -14.66 -29.19
CA VAL A 324 -14.87 -15.05 -28.25
C VAL A 324 -15.24 -14.72 -26.82
N LYS A 325 -15.72 -13.49 -26.57
CA LYS A 325 -16.16 -13.04 -25.25
C LYS A 325 -17.23 -13.98 -24.68
N GLN A 326 -18.28 -14.27 -25.45
CA GLN A 326 -19.34 -15.18 -25.05
C GLN A 326 -18.82 -16.58 -24.71
N VAL A 327 -17.86 -17.10 -25.47
CA VAL A 327 -17.26 -18.43 -25.22
C VAL A 327 -16.44 -18.42 -23.93
N MET A 328 -15.62 -17.41 -23.69
CA MET A 328 -14.80 -17.27 -22.48
C MET A 328 -15.67 -17.12 -21.22
N GLU A 329 -16.69 -16.27 -21.29
CA GLU A 329 -17.66 -16.11 -20.20
C GLU A 329 -18.43 -17.41 -19.95
N SER A 330 -18.74 -18.16 -21.01
CA SER A 330 -19.44 -19.44 -20.89
C SER A 330 -18.60 -20.52 -20.18
N ILE A 331 -17.29 -20.37 -20.06
CA ILE A 331 -16.42 -21.27 -19.28
C ILE A 331 -15.99 -20.68 -17.94
N GLY A 332 -16.57 -19.54 -17.54
CA GLY A 332 -16.30 -18.90 -16.26
C GLY A 332 -15.05 -18.02 -16.22
N LEU A 333 -14.49 -17.66 -17.38
CA LEU A 333 -13.40 -16.70 -17.48
C LEU A 333 -13.95 -15.29 -17.75
N TYR A 334 -13.48 -14.32 -16.98
CA TYR A 334 -13.87 -12.92 -17.14
C TYR A 334 -12.95 -12.23 -18.13
N VAL A 335 -13.52 -11.54 -19.12
CA VAL A 335 -12.73 -10.89 -20.17
C VAL A 335 -12.50 -9.42 -19.81
N THR A 336 -11.26 -9.08 -19.46
CA THR A 336 -10.83 -7.73 -19.07
C THR A 336 -10.21 -6.94 -20.22
N ASP A 337 -9.69 -7.61 -21.26
CA ASP A 337 -9.27 -6.98 -22.52
C ASP A 337 -9.43 -7.92 -23.73
N LEU A 338 -9.63 -7.35 -24.92
CA LEU A 338 -9.71 -8.06 -26.20
C LEU A 338 -8.93 -7.33 -27.28
N SER A 339 -7.89 -7.96 -27.80
CA SER A 339 -7.15 -7.45 -28.96
C SER A 339 -7.18 -8.43 -30.12
N ARG A 340 -7.22 -7.90 -31.35
CA ARG A 340 -7.19 -8.69 -32.58
C ARG A 340 -6.01 -8.27 -33.43
N THR A 341 -5.18 -9.22 -33.85
CA THR A 341 -4.07 -9.00 -34.77
C THR A 341 -4.06 -10.07 -35.86
N ASP A 342 -3.53 -9.75 -37.03
CA ASP A 342 -3.47 -10.69 -38.16
C ASP A 342 -2.55 -11.89 -37.89
N ARG A 343 -1.64 -11.78 -36.91
CA ARG A 343 -0.64 -12.80 -36.57
C ARG A 343 -1.12 -13.76 -35.48
N ASP A 344 -1.79 -13.26 -34.44
CA ASP A 344 -2.15 -14.03 -33.25
C ASP A 344 -3.67 -14.32 -33.16
N GLY A 345 -4.47 -13.80 -34.10
CA GLY A 345 -5.92 -13.94 -34.09
C GLY A 345 -6.55 -13.05 -33.02
N VAL A 346 -7.39 -13.62 -32.15
CA VAL A 346 -7.97 -12.90 -31.00
C VAL A 346 -7.20 -13.28 -29.73
N THR A 347 -6.68 -12.27 -29.02
CA THR A 347 -6.08 -12.42 -27.69
C THR A 347 -7.07 -11.92 -26.65
N VAL A 348 -7.30 -12.76 -25.64
CA VAL A 348 -8.20 -12.51 -24.51
C VAL A 348 -7.33 -12.31 -23.27
N THR A 349 -7.55 -11.22 -22.56
CA THR A 349 -6.96 -11.02 -21.24
C THR A 349 -8.03 -11.27 -20.19
N SER A 350 -7.71 -12.11 -19.20
CA SER A 350 -8.56 -12.42 -18.05
C SER A 350 -7.75 -12.22 -16.77
N GLY A 351 -7.77 -11.02 -16.20
CA GLY A 351 -6.93 -10.66 -15.07
C GLY A 351 -5.45 -10.66 -15.47
N ALA A 352 -4.64 -11.52 -14.85
CA ALA A 352 -3.20 -11.64 -15.16
C ALA A 352 -2.87 -12.68 -16.25
N VAL A 353 -3.89 -13.29 -16.89
CA VAL A 353 -3.70 -14.38 -17.87
C VAL A 353 -4.05 -13.88 -19.27
N GLU A 354 -3.15 -14.12 -20.22
CA GLU A 354 -3.39 -13.93 -21.65
C GLU A 354 -3.65 -15.27 -22.35
N ILE A 355 -4.78 -15.36 -23.05
CA ILE A 355 -5.21 -16.53 -23.81
C ILE A 355 -5.28 -16.14 -25.29
N ARG A 356 -4.47 -16.81 -26.12
CA ARG A 356 -4.50 -16.64 -27.57
C ARG A 356 -5.44 -17.66 -28.18
N ILE A 357 -6.54 -17.18 -28.76
CA ILE A 357 -7.54 -18.03 -29.41
C ILE A 357 -7.02 -18.51 -30.78
N GLY A 358 -6.06 -17.81 -31.40
CA GLY A 358 -5.46 -18.21 -32.67
C GLY A 358 -6.43 -18.01 -33.85
N ASN A 359 -6.36 -18.88 -34.87
CA ASN A 359 -7.17 -18.71 -36.09
C ASN A 359 -8.67 -18.65 -35.80
N ILE A 360 -9.32 -17.72 -36.49
CA ILE A 360 -10.69 -17.29 -36.34
C ILE A 360 -11.68 -18.28 -36.96
N ASP A 361 -11.25 -19.00 -38.00
CA ASP A 361 -12.07 -19.97 -38.71
C ASP A 361 -12.40 -21.20 -37.84
N ASP A 362 -11.57 -21.47 -36.83
CA ASP A 362 -11.74 -22.58 -35.90
C ASP A 362 -12.56 -22.22 -34.65
N ILE A 363 -13.07 -20.99 -34.56
CA ILE A 363 -13.69 -20.47 -33.34
C ILE A 363 -14.92 -21.28 -32.90
N ASP A 364 -15.72 -21.75 -33.86
CA ASP A 364 -16.90 -22.57 -33.60
C ASP A 364 -16.53 -23.95 -33.05
N SER A 365 -15.48 -24.56 -33.59
CA SER A 365 -14.95 -25.84 -33.11
C SER A 365 -14.36 -25.72 -31.70
N LYS A 366 -13.64 -24.63 -31.43
CA LYS A 366 -13.08 -24.34 -30.09
C LYS A 366 -14.17 -24.06 -29.06
N ALA A 367 -15.19 -23.29 -29.44
CA ALA A 367 -16.37 -23.04 -28.61
C ALA A 367 -17.12 -24.33 -28.26
N ALA A 368 -17.32 -25.20 -29.25
CA ALA A 368 -17.97 -26.49 -29.05
C ALA A 368 -17.17 -27.40 -28.09
N PHE A 369 -15.84 -27.43 -28.24
CA PHE A 369 -14.94 -28.20 -27.37
C PHE A 369 -14.99 -27.70 -25.91
N LEU A 370 -14.89 -26.38 -25.70
CA LEU A 370 -14.97 -25.76 -24.38
C LEU A 370 -16.35 -25.94 -23.73
N SER A 371 -17.43 -25.85 -24.51
CA SER A 371 -18.79 -26.13 -24.03
C SER A 371 -18.97 -27.60 -23.63
N ALA A 372 -18.36 -28.53 -24.37
CA ALA A 372 -18.37 -29.95 -24.05
C ALA A 372 -17.59 -30.25 -22.76
N LEU A 373 -16.42 -29.62 -22.57
CA LEU A 373 -15.64 -29.72 -21.33
C LEU A 373 -16.45 -29.24 -20.12
N ARG A 374 -17.12 -28.10 -20.21
CA ARG A 374 -17.99 -27.61 -19.14
C ARG A 374 -19.13 -28.57 -18.80
N ARG A 375 -19.80 -29.13 -19.82
CA ARG A 375 -20.90 -30.11 -19.61
C ARG A 375 -20.43 -31.43 -19.01
N SER A 376 -19.16 -31.78 -19.16
CA SER A 376 -18.61 -33.02 -18.61
C SER A 376 -18.55 -33.02 -17.07
N GLY A 377 -18.53 -31.84 -16.44
CA GLY A 377 -18.38 -31.71 -14.98
C GLY A 377 -17.01 -32.17 -14.44
N GLN A 378 -16.06 -32.52 -15.31
CA GLN A 378 -14.73 -32.92 -14.93
C GLN A 378 -13.82 -31.70 -14.72
N THR A 379 -12.94 -31.78 -13.73
CA THR A 379 -11.89 -30.78 -13.55
C THR A 379 -10.88 -30.91 -14.69
N PHE A 380 -10.61 -29.83 -15.40
CA PHE A 380 -9.65 -29.81 -16.51
C PHE A 380 -8.51 -28.86 -16.17
N SER A 381 -7.30 -29.12 -16.68
CA SER A 381 -6.18 -28.23 -16.48
C SER A 381 -5.72 -27.60 -17.78
N TYR A 382 -5.52 -26.29 -17.78
CA TYR A 382 -4.92 -25.56 -18.89
C TYR A 382 -3.41 -25.47 -18.69
N VAL A 383 -2.64 -25.69 -19.75
CA VAL A 383 -1.17 -25.58 -19.75
C VAL A 383 -0.78 -24.71 -20.94
N ASP A 384 0.05 -23.69 -20.69
CA ASP A 384 0.59 -22.85 -21.76
C ASP A 384 1.71 -23.60 -22.49
N LEU A 385 1.45 -24.03 -23.72
CA LEU A 385 2.38 -24.84 -24.51
C LEU A 385 3.55 -24.04 -25.11
N ARG A 386 3.59 -22.71 -24.91
CA ARG A 386 4.69 -21.86 -25.37
C ARG A 386 5.92 -21.92 -24.46
N GLU A 387 5.73 -22.32 -23.21
CA GLU A 387 6.78 -22.40 -22.18
C GLU A 387 6.90 -23.85 -21.69
N MET A 388 8.09 -24.45 -21.73
CA MET A 388 8.27 -25.86 -21.34
C MET A 388 7.91 -26.17 -19.89
N ASP A 389 7.87 -25.15 -19.02
CA ASP A 389 7.62 -25.27 -17.57
C ASP A 389 6.35 -24.51 -17.12
N ALA A 390 5.38 -24.30 -18.03
CA ALA A 390 4.16 -23.57 -17.69
C ALA A 390 3.36 -24.27 -16.56
N PRO A 391 2.92 -23.54 -15.52
CA PRO A 391 2.09 -24.11 -14.47
C PRO A 391 0.75 -24.57 -15.05
N SER A 392 0.25 -25.70 -14.55
CA SER A 392 -1.09 -26.19 -14.89
C SER A 392 -2.15 -25.44 -14.08
N TYR A 393 -3.08 -24.77 -14.76
CA TYR A 393 -4.20 -24.07 -14.13
C TYR A 393 -5.40 -25.01 -14.05
N ARG A 394 -5.87 -25.36 -12.85
CA ARG A 394 -6.99 -26.30 -12.60
C ARG A 394 -8.36 -25.68 -12.65
#